data_AF-A0AA43KV54-F1
#
_entry.id   AF-A0AA43KV54-F1
#
_cell.length_a   1.000
_cell.length_b   1.000
_cell.length_c   1.000
_cell.angle_alpha   90.00
_cell.angle_beta   90.00
_cell.angle_gamma   90.00
#
_symmetry.space_group_name_H-M   'P 1'
#
loop_
_entity.id
_entity.type
_entity.pdbx_description
1 polymer ?
#
loop_
_entity_poly.entity_id
_entity_poly.type
_entity_poly.pdbx_seq_one_letter_code
_entity_poly.pdbx_strand_id
1 'polypeptide(L)'
;MKNIIVISYALLIIANVIIGLVLTEYEPFNMWLVTATIAINAIFSYLIASSELQNAFKISLTSIYSVLLLIQIVLAIICNKELANNIVFIIYALSFLIQGIIGVVVYSISKK
;
A
#
# COMPACT_ATOMS: atom_id res chain seq x y z
N MET A 1 -15.06 -10.27 -1.51
CA MET A 1 -13.81 -9.51 -1.76
C MET A 1 -13.44 -8.62 -0.58
N LYS A 2 -14.31 -7.72 -0.10
CA LYS A 2 -13.99 -6.76 0.98
C LYS A 2 -13.41 -7.41 2.25
N ASN A 3 -14.09 -8.44 2.78
CA ASN A 3 -13.63 -9.12 4.01
C ASN A 3 -12.25 -9.78 3.81
N ILE A 4 -12.03 -10.42 2.65
CA ILE A 4 -10.75 -11.05 2.32
C ILE A 4 -9.65 -9.99 2.27
N ILE A 5 -9.89 -8.84 1.63
CA ILE A 5 -8.94 -7.72 1.59
C ILE A 5 -8.61 -7.26 3.02
N VAL A 6 -9.62 -6.93 3.82
CA VAL A 6 -9.40 -6.44 5.20
C VAL A 6 -8.59 -7.44 6.03
N ILE A 7 -8.94 -8.73 5.97
CA ILE A 7 -8.23 -9.79 6.71
C ILE A 7 -6.79 -9.92 6.21
N SER A 8 -6.55 -9.96 4.90
CA SER A 8 -5.20 -10.07 4.34
C SER A 8 -4.29 -8.91 4.76
N TYR A 9 -4.79 -7.67 4.70
CA TYR A 9 -4.02 -6.50 5.10
C TYR A 9 -3.79 -6.46 6.63
N ALA A 10 -4.77 -6.87 7.43
CA ALA A 10 -4.60 -6.99 8.88
C ALA A 10 -3.50 -8.02 9.23
N LEU A 11 -3.50 -9.17 8.56
CA LEU A 11 -2.45 -10.18 8.73
C LEU A 11 -1.07 -9.66 8.31
N LEU A 12 -0.97 -8.90 7.21
CA LEU A 12 0.29 -8.28 6.79
C LEU A 12 0.81 -7.26 7.80
N ILE A 13 -0.06 -6.44 8.40
CA ILE A 13 0.33 -5.50 9.46
C ILE A 13 0.86 -6.26 10.68
N ILE A 14 0.12 -7.27 11.14
CA ILE A 14 0.52 -8.09 12.29
C ILE A 14 1.88 -8.74 12.02
N ALA A 15 2.06 -9.33 10.83
CA ALA A 15 3.32 -9.93 10.43
C ALA A 15 4.46 -8.91 10.44
N ASN A 16 4.27 -7.73 9.84
CA ASN A 16 5.30 -6.68 9.82
C ASN A 16 5.70 -6.20 11.22
N VAL A 17 4.72 -6.04 12.13
CA VAL A 17 5.00 -5.64 13.51
C VAL A 17 5.76 -6.75 14.24
N ILE A 18 5.37 -8.01 14.10
CA ILE A 18 6.12 -9.14 14.69
C ILE A 18 7.55 -9.17 14.16
N ILE A 19 7.75 -9.01 12.85
CA ILE A 19 9.08 -8.96 12.22
C ILE A 19 9.90 -7.81 12.84
N GLY A 20 9.34 -6.61 13.00
CA GLY A 20 10.03 -5.47 13.61
C GLY A 20 10.32 -5.62 15.11
N LEU A 21 9.54 -6.43 15.83
CA LEU A 21 9.81 -6.75 17.23
C LEU A 21 10.90 -7.83 17.39
N VAL A 22 11.09 -8.69 16.38
CA VAL A 22 12.05 -9.81 16.43
C VAL A 22 13.40 -9.44 15.81
N LEU A 23 13.42 -8.70 14.70
CA LEU A 23 14.64 -8.32 13.99
C LEU A 23 15.18 -6.98 14.50
N THR A 24 16.29 -7.01 15.24
CA THR A 24 16.95 -5.80 15.76
C THR A 24 17.50 -4.88 14.68
N GLU A 25 17.78 -5.40 13.48
CA GLU A 25 18.23 -4.61 12.33
C GLU A 25 17.08 -3.89 11.62
N TYR A 26 15.83 -4.24 11.94
CA TYR A 26 14.67 -3.58 11.37
C TYR A 26 14.39 -2.28 12.12
N GLU A 27 15.01 -1.20 11.63
CA GLU A 27 14.86 0.15 12.17
C GLU A 27 13.39 0.53 12.40
N PRO A 28 13.03 1.08 13.59
CA PRO A 28 11.64 1.42 13.91
C PRO A 28 10.99 2.35 12.89
N PHE A 29 11.76 3.27 12.30
CA PHE A 29 11.27 4.15 11.24
C PHE A 29 10.74 3.34 10.04
N ASN A 30 11.52 2.37 9.56
CA ASN A 30 11.15 1.53 8.43
C ASN A 30 9.96 0.62 8.77
N MET A 31 9.91 0.08 10.00
CA MET A 31 8.78 -0.71 10.49
C MET A 31 7.47 0.08 10.44
N TRP A 32 7.48 1.31 10.94
CA TRP A 32 6.30 2.19 10.89
C TRP A 32 5.96 2.62 9.46
N LEU A 33 6.97 2.88 8.62
CA LEU A 33 6.77 3.26 7.22
C LEU A 33 6.11 2.13 6.41
N VAL A 34 6.56 0.90 6.57
CA VAL A 34 5.92 -0.30 5.96
C VAL A 34 4.52 -0.49 6.53
N THR A 35 4.30 -0.30 7.83
CA THR A 35 2.97 -0.40 8.44
C THR A 35 2.01 0.62 7.83
N ALA A 36 2.43 1.87 7.68
CA ALA A 36 1.66 2.92 7.02
C ALA A 36 1.41 2.57 5.54
N THR A 37 2.41 2.05 4.83
CA THR A 37 2.29 1.58 3.45
C THR A 37 1.16 0.57 3.31
N ILE A 38 1.17 -0.47 4.14
CA ILE A 38 0.19 -1.56 4.12
C ILE A 38 -1.20 -0.99 4.44
N ALA A 39 -1.32 -0.12 5.45
CA ALA A 39 -2.60 0.48 5.82
C ALA A 39 -3.20 1.34 4.70
N ILE A 40 -2.41 2.18 4.03
CA ILE A 40 -2.87 3.02 2.92
C ILE A 40 -3.33 2.14 1.74
N ASN A 41 -2.57 1.10 1.39
CA ASN A 41 -2.95 0.17 0.33
C ASN A 41 -4.22 -0.64 0.68
N ALA A 42 -4.43 -0.94 1.96
CA ALA A 42 -5.67 -1.56 2.43
C ALA A 42 -6.88 -0.67 2.13
N ILE A 43 -6.76 0.63 2.40
CA ILE A 43 -7.81 1.62 2.12
C ILE A 43 -8.08 1.66 0.62
N PHE A 44 -7.06 1.81 -0.22
CA PHE A 44 -7.24 1.83 -1.67
C PHE A 44 -7.89 0.56 -2.21
N SER A 45 -7.41 -0.62 -1.78
CA SER A 45 -7.96 -1.91 -2.19
C SER A 45 -9.41 -2.06 -1.74
N TYR A 46 -9.75 -1.59 -0.54
CA TYR A 46 -11.12 -1.58 -0.04
C TYR A 46 -12.05 -0.66 -0.84
N LEU A 47 -11.58 0.51 -1.25
CA LEU A 47 -12.32 1.43 -2.11
C LEU A 47 -12.59 0.81 -3.48
N ILE A 48 -11.58 0.18 -4.10
CA ILE A 48 -11.75 -0.55 -5.37
C ILE A 48 -12.79 -1.66 -5.22
N ALA A 49 -12.68 -2.47 -4.17
CA ALA A 49 -13.64 -3.54 -3.91
C ALA A 49 -15.06 -3.04 -3.59
N SER A 50 -15.19 -1.77 -3.19
CA SER A 50 -16.47 -1.11 -2.89
C SER A 50 -17.06 -0.33 -4.05
N SER A 51 -16.31 -0.12 -5.12
CA SER A 51 -16.79 0.55 -6.34
C SER A 51 -17.89 -0.25 -7.06
N GLU A 52 -18.58 0.39 -8.00
CA GLU A 52 -19.59 -0.23 -8.88
C GLU A 52 -18.99 -0.84 -10.15
N LEU A 53 -17.65 -0.82 -10.27
CA LEU A 53 -16.93 -1.41 -11.40
C LEU A 53 -17.24 -2.90 -11.58
N GLN A 54 -17.17 -3.36 -12.83
CA GLN A 54 -17.28 -4.78 -13.17
C GLN A 54 -16.22 -5.61 -12.43
N ASN A 55 -16.57 -6.85 -12.08
CA ASN A 55 -15.72 -7.72 -11.26
C ASN A 55 -14.34 -7.98 -11.90
N ALA A 56 -14.27 -8.18 -13.22
CA ALA A 56 -13.01 -8.37 -13.92
C ALA A 56 -12.07 -7.16 -13.77
N PHE A 57 -12.60 -5.94 -13.86
CA PHE A 57 -11.82 -4.72 -13.70
C PHE A 57 -11.34 -4.55 -12.24
N LYS A 58 -12.20 -4.84 -11.25
CA LYS A 58 -11.82 -4.83 -9.82
C LYS A 58 -10.65 -5.77 -9.53
N ILE A 59 -10.70 -6.98 -10.08
CA ILE A 59 -9.63 -7.99 -9.89
C ILE A 59 -8.33 -7.48 -10.50
N SER A 60 -8.35 -7.04 -11.77
CA SER A 60 -7.15 -6.52 -12.45
C SER A 60 -6.53 -5.35 -11.70
N LEU A 61 -7.35 -4.42 -11.22
CA LEU A 61 -6.86 -3.25 -10.50
C LEU A 61 -6.29 -3.61 -9.12
N THR A 62 -6.93 -4.54 -8.41
CA THR A 62 -6.41 -5.06 -7.13
C THR A 62 -5.06 -5.76 -7.32
N SER A 63 -4.87 -6.47 -8.43
CA SER A 63 -3.58 -7.08 -8.77
C SER A 63 -2.50 -6.03 -9.04
N ILE A 64 -2.83 -4.95 -9.78
CA ILE A 64 -1.90 -3.83 -10.01
C ILE A 64 -1.48 -3.18 -8.68
N TYR A 65 -2.44 -2.93 -7.80
CA TYR A 65 -2.16 -2.32 -6.49
C TYR A 65 -1.33 -3.24 -5.59
N SER A 66 -1.54 -4.56 -5.68
CA SER A 66 -0.70 -5.54 -4.97
C SER A 66 0.76 -5.50 -5.44
N VAL A 67 1.02 -5.35 -6.74
CA VAL A 67 2.39 -5.20 -7.27
C VAL A 67 3.02 -3.89 -6.81
N LEU A 68 2.27 -2.79 -6.84
CA LEU A 68 2.74 -1.49 -6.34
C LEU A 68 3.02 -1.54 -4.83
N LEU A 69 2.19 -2.23 -4.06
CA LEU A 69 2.42 -2.46 -2.62
C LEU A 69 3.75 -3.16 -2.38
N LEU A 70 4.07 -4.22 -3.13
CA LEU A 70 5.36 -4.91 -2.99
C LEU A 70 6.54 -3.97 -3.27
N ILE A 71 6.45 -3.16 -4.32
CA ILE A 71 7.49 -2.16 -4.65
C ILE A 71 7.61 -1.14 -3.51
N GLN A 72 6.50 -0.64 -3.00
CA GLN A 72 6.47 0.33 -1.89
C GLN A 72 7.04 -0.25 -0.59
N ILE A 73 6.77 -1.51 -0.28
CA ILE A 73 7.35 -2.19 0.89
C ILE A 73 8.87 -2.25 0.75
N VAL A 74 9.39 -2.64 -0.42
CA VAL A 74 10.84 -2.66 -0.66
C VAL A 74 11.44 -1.26 -0.49
N LEU A 75 10.81 -0.25 -1.08
CA LEU A 75 11.25 1.15 -0.94
C LEU A 75 11.20 1.62 0.53
N ALA A 76 10.17 1.26 1.28
CA ALA A 76 10.01 1.61 2.69
C ALA A 76 11.06 0.91 3.57
N ILE A 77 11.46 -0.33 3.25
CA ILE A 77 12.50 -1.06 3.97
C ILE A 77 13.89 -0.42 3.75
N ILE A 78 14.20 0.00 2.53
CA ILE A 78 15.53 0.59 2.21
C ILE A 78 15.59 2.11 2.43
N CYS A 79 14.47 2.75 2.79
CA CYS A 79 14.41 4.20 2.98
C CYS A 79 15.24 4.63 4.20
N ASN A 80 16.14 5.59 4.01
CA ASN A 80 16.82 6.21 5.16
C ASN A 80 15.82 7.00 6.01
N LYS A 81 16.01 7.00 7.34
CA LYS A 81 15.25 7.82 8.31
C LYS A 81 15.44 9.32 8.10
N GLU A 82 16.56 9.74 7.54
CA GLU A 82 16.79 11.13 7.16
C GLU A 82 15.97 11.44 5.91
N LEU A 83 14.96 12.31 6.05
CA LEU A 83 14.07 12.68 4.95
C LEU A 83 14.69 13.72 4.00
N ALA A 84 15.65 14.51 4.48
CA ALA A 84 16.31 15.53 3.68
C ALA A 84 17.12 14.85 2.56
N ASN A 85 16.94 15.31 1.31
CA ASN A 85 17.62 14.79 0.12
C ASN A 85 17.48 13.26 -0.09
N ASN A 86 16.37 12.68 0.34
CA ASN A 86 16.13 11.25 0.24
C ASN A 86 15.39 10.87 -1.05
N ILE A 87 16.17 10.45 -2.06
CA ILE A 87 15.62 10.04 -3.38
C ILE A 87 14.68 8.84 -3.25
N VAL A 88 14.97 7.89 -2.36
CA VAL A 88 14.11 6.71 -2.13
C VAL A 88 12.75 7.15 -1.63
N PHE A 89 12.72 8.06 -0.64
CA PHE A 89 11.47 8.61 -0.11
C PHE A 89 10.67 9.38 -1.18
N ILE A 90 11.34 10.11 -2.08
CA ILE A 90 10.67 10.80 -3.20
C ILE A 90 10.02 9.79 -4.15
N ILE A 91 10.73 8.74 -4.57
CA ILE A 91 10.18 7.69 -5.44
C ILE A 91 9.02 6.98 -4.74
N TYR A 92 9.17 6.68 -3.45
CA TYR A 92 8.12 6.11 -2.61
C TYR A 92 6.87 7.00 -2.58
N ALA A 93 7.00 8.31 -2.34
CA ALA A 93 5.88 9.25 -2.34
C ALA A 93 5.21 9.37 -3.73
N LEU A 94 5.99 9.41 -4.80
CA LEU A 94 5.48 9.44 -6.17
C LEU A 94 4.64 8.19 -6.50
N SER A 95 5.04 7.02 -5.99
CA SER A 95 4.26 5.80 -6.20
C SER A 95 2.85 5.88 -5.58
N PHE A 96 2.70 6.53 -4.42
CA PHE A 96 1.39 6.79 -3.81
C PHE A 96 0.57 7.80 -4.60
N LEU A 97 1.21 8.82 -5.18
CA LEU A 97 0.52 9.77 -6.05
C LEU A 97 -0.06 9.08 -7.28
N ILE A 98 0.68 8.15 -7.89
CA ILE A 98 0.18 7.34 -9.02
C ILE A 98 -1.04 6.52 -8.61
N GLN A 99 -0.99 5.83 -7.47
CA GLN A 99 -2.17 5.11 -6.94
C GLN A 99 -3.34 6.05 -6.69
N GLY A 100 -3.11 7.21 -6.06
CA GLY A 100 -4.12 8.21 -5.80
C GLY A 100 -4.81 8.69 -7.09
N ILE A 101 -4.04 9.00 -8.14
CA ILE A 101 -4.57 9.39 -9.45
C ILE A 101 -5.46 8.28 -10.04
N ILE A 102 -4.99 7.03 -10.01
CA ILE A 102 -5.77 5.88 -10.48
C ILE A 102 -7.07 5.75 -9.67
N GLY A 103 -7.01 5.91 -8.35
CA GLY A 103 -8.17 5.88 -7.46
C GLY A 103 -9.20 6.97 -7.79
N VAL A 104 -8.75 8.19 -8.09
CA VAL A 104 -9.63 9.30 -8.52
C VAL A 104 -10.31 9.00 -9.85
N VAL A 105 -9.57 8.44 -10.82
CA VAL A 105 -10.13 8.03 -12.12
C VAL A 105 -11.20 6.96 -11.92
N VAL A 106 -10.90 5.94 -11.11
CA VAL A 106 -11.84 4.87 -10.75
C VAL A 106 -13.12 5.41 -10.12
N TYR A 107 -12.99 6.32 -9.16
CA TYR A 107 -14.14 6.95 -8.52
C TYR A 107 -14.99 7.74 -9.51
N SER A 108 -14.35 8.45 -10.44
CA SER A 108 -15.02 9.27 -11.45
C SER A 108 -15.79 8.41 -12.46
N ILE A 109 -15.27 7.24 -12.82
CA ILE A 109 -15.93 6.29 -13.73
C ILE A 109 -17.04 5.52 -12.99
N SER A 110 -16.81 5.11 -11.74
CA SER A 110 -17.76 4.33 -10.94
C SER A 110 -19.03 5.10 -10.55
N LYS A 111 -19.05 6.43 -10.68
CA LYS A 111 -20.23 7.26 -10.41
C LYS A 111 -21.16 7.42 -11.62
N LYS A 112 -20.72 7.00 -12.80
CA LYS A 112 -21.54 6.97 -14.03
C LYS A 112 -22.22 5.63 -14.14
#